data_AF-A0A6G3X842-F1
#
_entry.id   AF-A0A6G3X842-F1
#
_cell.length_a   1.000
_cell.length_b   1.000
_cell.length_c   1.000
_cell.angle_alpha   90.00
_cell.angle_beta   90.00
_cell.angle_gamma   90.00
#
_symmetry.space_group_name_H-M   'P 1'
#
loop_
_entity.id
_entity.type
_entity.pdbx_description
1 polymer ?
#
loop_
_entity_poly.entity_id
_entity_poly.type
_entity_poly.pdbx_seq_one_letter_code
_entity_poly.pdbx_strand_id
1 'polypeptide(L)'
;ARAEKVVAALPRDQRLFLFVNVSALHQPNWFHLPGATREAGDSRATHAAALEYVDRHIGRLFAAASSRRRCFAIVCSDHGTAYGDDGYTGHRLGHPAVWTVPYAHFFLEPPAPLEPGAAR
;
A
#
# COMPACT_ATOMS: atom_id res chain seq x y z
N ALA A 1 -0.05 -3.07 -12.67
CA ALA A 1 0.42 -3.10 -14.07
C ALA A 1 1.95 -3.16 -14.20
N ARG A 2 2.74 -2.16 -13.76
CA ARG A 2 4.20 -2.19 -13.98
C ARG A 2 4.93 -3.28 -13.18
N ALA A 3 4.62 -3.42 -11.89
CA ALA A 3 5.23 -4.45 -11.03
C ALA A 3 4.98 -5.86 -11.58
N GLU A 4 3.74 -6.18 -11.94
CA GLU A 4 3.36 -7.46 -12.57
C GLU A 4 4.20 -7.75 -13.83
N LYS A 5 4.39 -6.77 -14.72
CA LYS A 5 5.22 -6.93 -15.93
C LYS A 5 6.70 -7.20 -15.60
N VAL A 6 7.27 -6.48 -14.63
CA VAL A 6 8.67 -6.68 -14.21
C VAL A 6 8.86 -8.06 -13.59
N VAL A 7 7.94 -8.46 -12.70
CA VAL A 7 7.94 -9.79 -12.08
C VAL A 7 7.86 -10.88 -13.14
N ALA A 8 6.94 -10.77 -14.10
CA ALA A 8 6.74 -11.79 -15.14
C ALA A 8 7.96 -11.95 -16.06
N ALA A 9 8.64 -10.85 -16.40
CA ALA A 9 9.77 -10.87 -17.35
C ALA A 9 11.11 -11.28 -16.73
N LEU A 10 11.25 -11.26 -15.40
CA LEU A 10 12.53 -11.55 -14.73
C LEU A 10 12.93 -13.04 -14.90
N PRO A 11 14.20 -13.38 -15.15
CA PRO A 11 14.69 -14.77 -15.10
C PRO A 11 14.50 -15.42 -13.71
N ARG A 12 14.15 -16.71 -13.66
CA ARG A 12 13.82 -17.42 -12.40
C ARG A 12 14.98 -17.49 -11.42
N ASP A 13 16.21 -17.41 -11.83
CA ASP A 13 17.39 -17.40 -10.96
C ASP A 13 17.67 -16.00 -10.38
N GLN A 14 17.24 -14.93 -11.05
CA GLN A 14 17.43 -13.57 -10.60
C GLN A 14 16.49 -13.20 -9.43
N ARG A 15 17.07 -12.65 -8.36
CA ARG A 15 16.32 -12.11 -7.21
C ARG A 15 15.80 -10.70 -7.52
N LEU A 16 14.64 -10.37 -6.97
CA LEU A 16 13.99 -9.06 -7.12
C LEU A 16 13.98 -8.34 -5.77
N PHE A 17 14.44 -7.10 -5.78
CA PHE A 17 14.08 -6.10 -4.77
C PHE A 17 13.10 -5.13 -5.42
N LEU A 18 11.90 -5.00 -4.85
CA LEU A 18 10.85 -4.13 -5.35
C LEU A 18 10.49 -3.11 -4.27
N PHE A 19 10.69 -1.84 -4.59
CA PHE A 19 10.22 -0.72 -3.79
C PHE A 19 9.01 -0.08 -4.47
N VAL A 20 7.93 0.12 -3.72
CA VAL A 20 6.72 0.79 -4.19
C VAL A 20 6.39 1.91 -3.22
N ASN A 21 6.43 3.15 -3.71
CA ASN A 21 5.94 4.30 -2.97
C ASN A 21 4.43 4.46 -3.23
N VAL A 22 3.63 4.46 -2.16
CA VAL A 22 2.17 4.61 -2.22
C VAL A 22 1.80 6.03 -1.81
N SER A 23 1.64 6.92 -2.80
CA SER A 23 1.42 8.35 -2.55
C SER A 23 -0.04 8.75 -2.33
N ALA A 24 -1.00 7.82 -2.42
CA ALA A 24 -2.44 8.15 -2.39
C ALA A 24 -2.90 8.82 -1.09
N LEU A 25 -2.22 8.54 0.03
CA LEU A 25 -2.56 9.12 1.33
C LEU A 25 -1.95 10.53 1.51
N HIS A 26 -0.98 10.92 0.67
CA HIS A 26 -0.37 12.24 0.72
C HIS A 26 -1.39 13.31 0.31
N GLN A 27 -1.38 14.42 1.02
CA GLN A 27 -2.28 15.53 0.77
C GLN A 27 -2.00 16.17 -0.61
N PRO A 28 -3.02 16.67 -1.34
CA PRO A 28 -4.44 16.55 -1.04
C PRO A 28 -4.95 15.11 -1.23
N ASN A 29 -5.86 14.66 -0.37
CA ASN A 29 -6.56 13.37 -0.47
C ASN A 29 -8.08 13.52 -0.51
N TRP A 30 -8.63 14.73 -0.44
CA TRP A 30 -10.08 15.00 -0.48
C TRP A 30 -10.80 14.33 -1.66
N PHE A 31 -10.14 14.26 -2.82
CA PHE A 31 -10.72 13.70 -4.04
C PHE A 31 -10.94 12.17 -3.99
N HIS A 32 -10.46 11.48 -2.96
CA HIS A 32 -10.74 10.07 -2.77
C HIS A 32 -12.15 9.81 -2.21
N LEU A 33 -12.77 10.79 -1.54
CA LEU A 33 -14.12 10.65 -1.00
C LEU A 33 -15.15 11.23 -1.99
N PRO A 34 -16.12 10.44 -2.48
CA PRO A 34 -17.16 10.95 -3.36
C PRO A 34 -17.94 12.12 -2.72
N GLY A 35 -18.08 13.22 -3.45
CA GLY A 35 -18.78 14.42 -3.00
C GLY A 35 -17.95 15.38 -2.13
N ALA A 36 -16.73 15.01 -1.72
CA ALA A 36 -15.81 15.96 -1.10
C ALA A 36 -15.28 16.96 -2.13
N THR A 37 -15.02 18.19 -1.68
CA THR A 37 -14.49 19.27 -2.53
C THR A 37 -13.16 19.77 -2.00
N ARG A 38 -12.44 20.50 -2.85
CA ARG A 38 -11.19 21.16 -2.46
C ARG A 38 -11.41 22.14 -1.31
N GLU A 39 -12.54 22.84 -1.29
CA GLU A 39 -12.90 23.84 -0.28
C GLU A 39 -13.16 23.20 1.09
N ALA A 40 -13.76 22.00 1.10
CA ALA A 40 -13.92 21.21 2.32
C ALA A 40 -12.57 20.70 2.87
N GLY A 41 -11.57 20.57 1.99
CA GLY A 41 -10.22 20.16 2.34
C GLY A 41 -10.12 18.68 2.71
N ASP A 42 -8.92 18.30 3.14
CA ASP A 42 -8.65 16.93 3.59
C ASP A 42 -9.15 16.70 5.02
N SER A 43 -9.63 15.50 5.28
CA SER A 43 -10.13 15.04 6.59
C SER A 43 -9.71 13.60 6.87
N ARG A 44 -9.97 13.11 8.09
CA ARG A 44 -9.80 11.67 8.39
C ARG A 44 -10.65 10.77 7.48
N ALA A 45 -11.83 11.25 7.05
CA ALA A 45 -12.70 10.49 6.15
C ALA A 45 -12.11 10.36 4.74
N THR A 46 -11.51 11.43 4.22
CA THR A 46 -10.86 11.42 2.89
C THR A 46 -9.56 10.62 2.92
N HIS A 47 -8.83 10.66 4.04
CA HIS A 47 -7.69 9.78 4.30
C HIS A 47 -8.09 8.29 4.31
N ALA A 48 -9.18 7.93 5.00
CA ALA A 48 -9.70 6.57 5.01
C ALA A 48 -10.11 6.11 3.59
N ALA A 49 -10.79 6.96 2.83
CA ALA A 49 -11.15 6.67 1.43
C ALA A 49 -9.91 6.46 0.53
N ALA A 50 -8.83 7.21 0.78
CA ALA A 50 -7.55 7.00 0.10
C ALA A 50 -6.91 5.65 0.47
N LEU A 51 -7.00 5.25 1.75
CA LEU A 51 -6.51 3.94 2.20
C LEU A 51 -7.31 2.79 1.56
N GLU A 52 -8.64 2.90 1.48
CA GLU A 52 -9.48 1.92 0.77
C GLU A 52 -9.13 1.84 -0.72
N TYR A 53 -8.77 2.96 -1.35
CA TYR A 53 -8.27 2.96 -2.72
C TYR A 53 -6.97 2.15 -2.86
N VAL A 54 -6.04 2.30 -1.92
CA VAL A 54 -4.81 1.50 -1.89
C VAL A 54 -5.11 0.02 -1.68
N ASP A 55 -6.00 -0.31 -0.75
CA ASP A 55 -6.37 -1.69 -0.41
C ASP A 55 -6.92 -2.46 -1.63
N ARG A 56 -7.75 -1.81 -2.46
CA ARG A 56 -8.24 -2.40 -3.74
C ARG A 56 -7.12 -2.81 -4.71
N HIS A 57 -5.91 -2.29 -4.55
CA HIS A 57 -4.78 -2.55 -5.44
C HIS A 57 -3.68 -3.41 -4.81
N ILE A 58 -3.55 -3.42 -3.48
CA ILE A 58 -2.42 -4.07 -2.81
C ILE A 58 -2.41 -5.59 -3.00
N GLY A 59 -3.58 -6.24 -3.06
CA GLY A 59 -3.68 -7.68 -3.28
C GLY A 59 -3.03 -8.14 -4.58
N ARG A 60 -3.14 -7.36 -5.66
CA ARG A 60 -2.49 -7.66 -6.95
C ARG A 60 -0.97 -7.55 -6.87
N LEU A 61 -0.47 -6.59 -6.10
CA LEU A 61 0.97 -6.43 -5.87
C LEU A 61 1.51 -7.63 -5.09
N PHE A 62 0.82 -8.08 -4.05
CA PHE A 62 1.20 -9.25 -3.26
C PHE A 62 1.17 -10.53 -4.08
N ALA A 63 0.11 -10.75 -4.86
CA ALA A 63 0.01 -11.88 -5.77
C ALA A 63 1.15 -11.90 -6.79
N ALA A 64 1.50 -10.75 -7.38
CA ALA A 64 2.65 -10.64 -8.27
C ALA A 64 3.95 -10.97 -7.54
N ALA A 65 4.19 -10.37 -6.37
CA ALA A 65 5.42 -10.55 -5.60
C ALA A 65 5.66 -12.02 -5.18
N SER A 66 4.61 -12.76 -4.83
CA SER A 66 4.71 -14.16 -4.41
C SER A 66 4.65 -15.18 -5.55
N SER A 67 4.20 -14.79 -6.74
CA SER A 67 4.00 -15.71 -7.88
C SER A 67 5.23 -16.54 -8.30
N ARG A 68 6.44 -16.06 -7.99
CA ARG A 68 7.71 -16.70 -8.42
C ARG A 68 8.35 -17.55 -7.34
N ARG A 69 8.19 -17.14 -6.08
CA ARG A 69 8.81 -17.68 -4.86
C ARG A 69 8.26 -16.96 -3.64
N ARG A 70 8.56 -17.51 -2.47
CA ARG A 70 8.37 -16.84 -1.19
C ARG A 70 8.99 -15.43 -1.17
N CYS A 71 8.20 -14.43 -0.79
CA CYS A 71 8.60 -13.03 -0.74
C CYS A 71 8.57 -12.53 0.70
N PHE A 72 9.64 -11.88 1.15
CA PHE A 72 9.64 -11.14 2.41
C PHE A 72 9.15 -9.71 2.14
N ALA A 73 8.00 -9.36 2.71
CA ALA A 73 7.36 -8.07 2.52
C ALA A 73 7.50 -7.20 3.77
N ILE A 74 7.76 -5.92 3.57
CA ILE A 74 7.69 -4.87 4.59
C ILE A 74 6.66 -3.85 4.12
N VAL A 75 5.69 -3.56 4.96
CA VAL A 75 4.68 -2.52 4.75
C VAL A 75 4.84 -1.52 5.87
N CYS A 76 5.16 -0.28 5.51
CA CYS A 76 5.31 0.80 6.45
C CYS A 76 4.94 2.13 5.82
N SER A 77 4.71 3.12 6.67
CA SER A 77 4.57 4.52 6.26
C SER A 77 5.81 5.31 6.71
N ASP A 78 6.15 6.33 5.94
CA ASP A 78 7.22 7.28 6.23
C ASP A 78 6.83 8.29 7.32
N HIS A 79 5.56 8.70 7.34
CA HIS A 79 4.98 9.55 8.39
C HIS A 79 3.45 9.46 8.41
N GLY A 80 2.84 9.81 9.54
CA GLY A 80 1.40 10.06 9.64
C GLY A 80 1.02 11.49 9.23
N THR A 81 -0.24 11.87 9.41
CA THR A 81 -0.73 13.23 9.13
C THR A 81 -1.79 13.60 10.17
N ALA A 82 -1.67 14.79 10.77
CA ALA A 82 -2.69 15.35 11.65
C ALA A 82 -3.81 16.03 10.84
N TYR A 83 -5.05 15.85 11.29
CA TYR A 83 -6.27 16.39 10.65
C TYR A 83 -7.07 17.24 11.66
N GLY A 84 -6.38 18.09 12.42
CA GLY A 84 -6.94 18.85 13.55
C GLY A 84 -6.65 18.24 14.92
N ASP A 85 -5.86 17.16 14.97
CA ASP A 85 -5.38 16.54 16.21
C ASP A 85 -4.67 17.58 17.08
N ASP A 86 -5.19 17.82 18.29
CA ASP A 86 -4.73 18.85 19.22
C ASP A 86 -4.58 20.26 18.60
N GLY A 87 -5.40 20.56 17.58
CA GLY A 87 -5.34 21.82 16.83
C GLY A 87 -4.26 21.88 15.75
N TYR A 88 -3.53 20.78 15.50
CA TYR A 88 -2.50 20.67 14.47
C TYR A 88 -3.02 20.00 13.19
N THR A 89 -2.48 20.45 12.05
CA THR A 89 -2.79 19.88 10.73
C THR A 89 -1.50 19.68 9.92
N GLY A 90 -1.41 18.55 9.20
CA GLY A 90 -0.26 18.21 8.36
C GLY A 90 0.73 17.28 9.05
N HIS A 91 1.94 17.17 8.51
CA HIS A 91 2.91 16.10 8.82
C HIS A 91 4.33 16.56 9.17
N ARG A 92 4.57 17.88 9.30
CA ARG A 92 5.91 18.44 9.62
C ARG A 92 5.98 18.94 11.06
N LEU A 93 5.51 18.11 12.00
CA LEU A 93 5.32 18.49 13.39
C LEU A 93 5.53 17.31 14.33
N GLY A 94 5.95 17.59 15.57
CA GLY A 94 6.33 16.60 16.57
C GLY A 94 5.15 16.01 17.34
N HIS A 95 4.18 15.44 16.63
CA HIS A 95 2.92 14.94 17.21
C HIS A 95 2.78 13.42 17.01
N PRO A 96 2.17 12.69 17.97
CA PRO A 96 1.94 11.25 17.83
C PRO A 96 1.24 10.84 16.53
N ALA A 97 0.23 11.59 16.07
CA ALA A 97 -0.44 11.33 14.79
C ALA A 97 0.47 11.42 13.55
N VAL A 98 1.66 12.00 13.68
CA VAL A 98 2.68 12.09 12.62
C VAL A 98 3.78 11.04 12.82
N TRP A 99 4.17 10.77 14.06
CA TRP A 99 5.29 9.87 14.36
C TRP A 99 4.89 8.41 14.54
N THR A 100 3.64 8.14 14.92
CA THR A 100 3.13 6.79 15.04
C THR A 100 2.63 6.31 13.68
N VAL A 101 3.44 5.47 13.04
CA VAL A 101 3.17 4.93 11.70
C VAL A 101 2.90 3.43 11.75
N PRO A 102 2.06 2.88 10.84
CA PRO A 102 1.92 1.45 10.69
C PRO A 102 3.25 0.83 10.25
N TYR A 103 3.56 -0.34 10.80
CA TYR A 103 4.66 -1.19 10.37
C TYR A 103 4.23 -2.66 10.48
N ALA A 104 4.45 -3.42 9.41
CA ALA A 104 4.32 -4.86 9.40
C ALA A 104 5.40 -5.47 8.50
N HIS A 105 5.92 -6.62 8.89
CA HIS A 105 6.68 -7.48 8.00
C HIS A 105 6.13 -8.90 8.07
N PHE A 106 6.11 -9.59 6.94
CA PHE A 106 5.59 -10.94 6.84
C PHE A 106 6.11 -11.62 5.58
N PHE A 107 5.88 -12.93 5.47
CA PHE A 107 6.16 -13.67 4.25
C PHE A 107 4.89 -13.84 3.44
N LEU A 108 4.98 -13.55 2.14
CA LEU A 108 4.00 -13.95 1.15
C LEU A 108 4.45 -15.29 0.58
N GLU A 109 3.64 -16.33 0.78
CA GLU A 109 3.91 -17.64 0.23
C GLU A 109 3.51 -17.72 -1.25
N PRO A 110 4.25 -18.48 -2.07
CA PRO A 110 3.84 -18.74 -3.43
C PRO A 110 2.53 -19.54 -3.45
N PRO A 111 1.76 -19.49 -4.55
CA PRO A 111 0.61 -20.38 -4.72
C PRO A 111 1.03 -21.83 -4.50
N ALA A 112 0.17 -22.61 -3.85
CA ALA A 112 0.38 -24.04 -3.74
C ALA A 112 0.63 -24.64 -5.14
N PRO A 113 1.54 -25.61 -5.28
CA PRO A 113 1.64 -26.36 -6.52
C PRO A 113 0.25 -26.90 -6.89
N LEU A 114 -0.12 -26.80 -8.16
CA LEU A 114 -1.31 -27.50 -8.63
C LEU A 114 -1.10 -29.00 -8.36
N GLU A 115 -1.99 -29.59 -7.56
CA GLU A 115 -2.00 -31.04 -7.33
C GLU A 115 -2.06 -31.75 -8.69
N PRO A 116 -1.14 -32.69 -8.99
CA PRO A 116 -1.21 -33.47 -10.21
C PRO A 116 -2.48 -34.33 -10.19
N GLY A 117 -3.56 -33.87 -10.83
CA GLY A 117 -4.79 -34.66 -11.01
C GLY A 117 -6.12 -33.92 -10.91
N ALA A 118 -6.15 -32.64 -10.55
CA ALA A 118 -7.40 -31.89 -10.38
C ALA A 118 -8.09 -31.45 -11.70
N ALA A 119 -7.54 -31.81 -12.86
CA ALA A 119 -8.21 -31.70 -14.15
C ALA A 119 -8.64 -33.09 -14.62
N ARG A 120 -9.86 -33.49 -14.26
CA ARG A 120 -10.67 -34.47 -14.98
C ARG A 120 -12.05 -33.88 -15.20
#